data_AF-A0A0F2RUV4-F1
#
_entry.id   AF-A0A0F2RUV4-F1
#
_cell.length_a   1.000
_cell.length_b   1.000
_cell.length_c   1.000
_cell.angle_alpha   90.00
_cell.angle_beta   90.00
_cell.angle_gamma   90.00
#
_symmetry.space_group_name_H-M   'P 1'
#
loop_
_entity.id
_entity.type
_entity.pdbx_description
1 polymer ?
#
loop_
_entity_poly.entity_id
_entity_poly.type
_entity_poly.pdbx_seq_one_letter_code
_entity_poly.pdbx_strand_id
1 'polypeptide(L)' 'MGRCYPHMSLEERRKLAKWREAKLPVPEMADRLGRAPSTVYRELKRADRVLASMK' A
#
# COMPACT_ATOMS: atom_id res chain seq x y z
N MET A 1 -3.64 2.74 23.38
CA MET A 1 -2.39 2.38 22.70
C MET A 1 -2.57 2.56 21.20
N GLY A 2 -2.38 3.78 20.70
CA GLY A 2 -2.52 4.10 19.28
C GLY A 2 -1.56 3.23 18.48
N ARG A 3 -2.09 2.41 17.58
CA ARG A 3 -1.27 1.56 16.72
C ARG A 3 -0.54 2.47 15.74
N CYS A 4 0.62 2.98 16.15
CA CYS A 4 1.60 3.61 15.28
C CYS A 4 2.19 2.52 14.39
N TYR A 5 1.39 2.04 13.45
CA TYR A 5 1.93 1.27 12.34
C TYR A 5 2.90 2.20 11.62
N PRO A 6 4.18 1.81 11.45
CA PRO A 6 5.12 2.59 10.67
C PRO A 6 4.44 2.85 9.33
N HIS A 7 4.15 4.12 9.11
CA HIS A 7 3.41 4.58 7.96
C HIS A 7 4.30 4.22 6.76
N MET A 8 3.76 3.51 5.76
CA MET A 8 4.53 3.32 4.54
C MET A 8 4.97 4.69 4.06
N SER A 9 6.26 4.83 3.75
CA SER A 9 6.78 6.10 3.28
C SER A 9 6.02 6.52 2.02
N LEU A 10 5.90 7.83 1.79
CA LEU A 10 5.27 8.38 0.59
C LEU A 10 5.82 7.74 -0.70
N GLU A 11 7.11 7.42 -0.71
CA GLU A 11 7.78 6.69 -1.80
C GLU A 11 7.26 5.27 -1.99
N GLU A 12 7.09 4.50 -0.90
CA GLU A 12 6.54 3.14 -0.98
C GLU A 12 5.09 3.19 -1.51
N ARG A 13 4.29 4.17 -1.07
CA ARG A 13 2.93 4.38 -1.59
C ARG A 13 2.91 4.74 -3.08
N ARG A 14 3.83 5.60 -3.55
CA ARG A 14 3.97 5.90 -4.99
C ARG A 14 4.35 4.66 -5.81
N LYS A 15 5.25 3.82 -5.29
CA LYS A 15 5.61 2.54 -5.93
C LYS A 15 4.39 1.61 -6.01
N LEU A 16 3.61 1.50 -4.93
CA LEU A 16 2.37 0.73 -4.93
C LEU A 16 1.37 1.24 -5.97
N ALA A 17 1.18 2.55 -6.10
CA ALA A 17 0.29 3.13 -7.12
C ALA A 17 0.74 2.75 -8.54
N LYS A 18 2.03 2.93 -8.85
CA LYS A 18 2.61 2.55 -10.15
C LYS A 18 2.47 1.06 -10.44
N TRP A 19 2.71 0.20 -9.45
CA TRP A 19 2.55 -1.24 -9.60
C TRP A 19 1.09 -1.66 -9.70
N ARG A 20 0.16 -0.92 -9.08
CA ARG A 20 -1.27 -1.17 -9.18
C ARG A 20 -1.80 -0.83 -10.56
N GLU A 21 -1.33 0.26 -11.17
CA GLU A 21 -1.59 0.57 -12.59
C GLU A 21 -1.04 -0.54 -13.51
N ALA A 22 0.15 -1.04 -13.21
CA ALA A 22 0.76 -2.18 -13.90
C ALA A 22 0.12 -3.55 -13.57
N LYS A 23 -0.98 -3.59 -12.80
CA LYS A 23 -1.69 -4.80 -12.36
C LYS A 23 -0.80 -5.86 -11.69
N LEU A 24 0.30 -5.44 -11.05
CA LEU A 24 1.13 -6.37 -10.29
C LEU A 24 0.35 -6.96 -9.11
N PRO A 25 0.60 -8.23 -8.74
CA PRO A 25 -0.04 -8.83 -7.58
C PRO A 25 0.58 -8.31 -6.28
N VAL A 26 -0.26 -8.13 -5.26
CA VAL A 26 0.13 -7.67 -3.92
C VAL A 26 1.29 -8.46 -3.28
N PRO A 27 1.37 -9.81 -3.36
CA PRO A 27 2.51 -10.54 -2.81
C PRO A 27 3.84 -10.13 -3.44
N GLU A 28 3.89 -9.93 -4.77
CA GLU A 28 5.10 -9.46 -5.46
C GLU A 28 5.50 -8.04 -5.03
N MET A 29 4.52 -7.15 -4.85
CA MET A 29 4.79 -5.81 -4.35
C MET A 29 5.36 -5.84 -2.92
N ALA A 30 4.86 -6.74 -2.09
CA ALA A 30 5.30 -6.91 -0.72
C ALA A 30 6.73 -7.47 -0.66
N ASP A 31 7.03 -8.46 -1.49
CA ASP A 31 8.35 -9.05 -1.64
C ASP A 31 9.38 -8.00 -2.10
N ARG A 32 9.06 -7.21 -3.14
CA ARG A 32 9.90 -6.11 -3.63
C ARG A 32 10.14 -4.99 -2.62
N LEU A 33 9.21 -4.80 -1.68
CA LEU A 33 9.36 -3.82 -0.60
C LEU A 33 10.05 -4.43 0.63
N GLY A 34 10.27 -5.75 0.69
CA GLY A 34 10.73 -6.44 1.89
C GLY A 34 9.73 -6.27 3.05
N ARG A 35 8.44 -6.12 2.75
CA ARG A 35 7.38 -5.87 3.74
C ARG A 35 6.45 -7.07 3.82
N ALA A 36 5.81 -7.24 4.98
CA ALA A 36 4.74 -8.21 5.11
C ALA A 36 3.58 -7.89 4.16
N PRO A 37 3.03 -8.88 3.43
CA PRO A 37 1.91 -8.65 2.52
C PRO A 37 0.68 -8.08 3.22
N SER A 38 0.49 -8.40 4.50
CA SER A 38 -0.60 -7.85 5.33
C SER A 38 -0.52 -6.32 5.49
N THR A 39 0.68 -5.74 5.52
CA THR A 39 0.88 -4.28 5.61
C THR A 39 0.48 -3.61 4.31
N VAL A 40 0.94 -4.16 3.18
CA VAL A 40 0.59 -3.67 1.84
C VAL A 40 -0.92 -3.77 1.60
N TYR A 41 -1.53 -4.90 1.97
CA TYR A 41 -2.98 -5.10 1.83
C TYR A 41 -3.79 -4.07 2.62
N ARG A 42 -3.36 -3.77 3.86
CA ARG A 42 -4.00 -2.76 4.70
C ARG A 42 -3.80 -1.34 4.17
N GLU A 43 -2.62 -1.03 3.65
CA GLU A 43 -2.36 0.29 3.07
C GLU A 43 -3.13 0.48 1.77
N LEU A 44 -3.23 -0.55 0.92
CA LEU A 44 -4.09 -0.55 -0.27
C LEU A 44 -5.56 -0.35 0.11
N LYS A 45 -6.07 -1.07 1.12
CA LYS A 45 -7.44 -0.89 1.61
C LYS A 45 -7.69 0.51 2.17
N ARG A 46 -6.68 1.11 2.82
CA ARG A 46 -6.76 2.49 3.32
C ARG A 46 -6.69 3.51 2.18
N ALA A 47 -5.83 3.30 1.19
CA ALA A 47 -5.70 4.15 0.01
C ALA A 47 -6.95 4.12 -0.86
N ASP A 48 -7.57 2.95 -1.03
CA ASP A 48 -8.85 2.78 -1.73
C ASP A 48 -9.97 3.62 -1.09
N ARG A 49 -10.06 3.60 0.24
CA ARG A 49 -11.03 4.40 1.00
C ARG A 49 -10.78 5.91 0.88
N VAL A 50 -9.54 6.35 0.67
CA VAL A 50 -9.19 7.76 0.45
C VAL A 50 -9.47 8.18 -0.99
N LEU A 51 -9.22 7.31 -1.97
CA LEU A 51 -9.56 7.54 -3.39
C LEU A 51 -11.07 7.62 -3.62
N ALA A 52 -11.86 6.83 -2.89
CA ALA A 52 -13.33 6.91 -2.93
C ALA A 52 -13.88 8.22 -2.35
N SER A 53 -13.10 8.96 -1.56
CA SER A 53 -13.51 10.24 -0.96
C SER A 53 -13.08 11.47 -1.76
N MET A 54 -12.30 11.31 -2.84
CA MET A 54 -11.89 12.38 -3.76
C MET A 54 -12.68 12.35 -5.08
N LYS A 55 -13.89 11.81 -5.06
CA LYS A 55 -14.81 11.76 -6.22
C LYS A 55 -16.10 12.48 -5.89
#